data_AF-A0A356WZ85-F1
#
_entry.id   AF-A0A356WZ85-F1
#
_cell.length_a   1.000
_cell.length_b   1.000
_cell.length_c   1.000
_cell.angle_alpha   90.00
_cell.angle_beta   90.00
_cell.angle_gamma   90.00
#
_symmetry.space_group_name_H-M   'P 1'
#
loop_
_entity.id
_entity.type
_entity.pdbx_description
1 polymer ?
#
loop_
_entity_poly.entity_id
_entity_poly.type
_entity_poly.pdbx_seq_one_letter_code
_entity_poly.pdbx_strand_id
1 'polypeptide(L)'
;MDHPGLRYGISINDEEPQIVNIHDDFNWNQVVADYANVKSTTHTISEPGQHNLKIWMQDAGVVIQKIVIETDDIGETYLGPPESYRAE
;
A
#
# COMPACT_ATOMS: atom_id res chain seq x y z
N MET A 1 -7.39 -25.37 -9.12
CA MET A 1 -8.03 -24.05 -9.11
C MET A 1 -6.91 -23.07 -8.83
N ASP A 2 -6.33 -22.46 -9.86
CA ASP A 2 -5.26 -21.47 -9.65
C ASP A 2 -5.91 -20.20 -9.08
N HIS A 3 -5.67 -19.95 -7.80
CA HIS A 3 -6.00 -18.67 -7.19
C HIS A 3 -4.84 -17.71 -7.48
N PRO A 4 -5.09 -16.53 -8.07
CA PRO A 4 -4.03 -15.65 -8.57
C PRO A 4 -3.12 -15.11 -7.46
N GLY A 5 -3.53 -15.17 -6.20
CA GLY A 5 -2.77 -14.70 -5.04
C GLY A 5 -3.70 -13.97 -4.06
N LEU A 6 -3.18 -13.15 -3.15
CA LEU A 6 -4.02 -12.34 -2.26
C LEU A 6 -3.98 -10.89 -2.72
N ARG A 7 -5.15 -10.33 -3.05
CA ARG A 7 -5.27 -9.00 -3.65
C ARG A 7 -6.04 -8.02 -2.78
N TYR A 8 -5.64 -6.76 -2.91
CA TYR A 8 -6.38 -5.60 -2.44
C TYR A 8 -6.42 -4.52 -3.53
N GLY A 9 -7.42 -3.66 -3.47
CA GLY A 9 -7.46 -2.43 -4.26
C GLY A 9 -7.05 -1.24 -3.40
N ILE A 10 -6.40 -0.26 -4.02
CA ILE A 10 -6.05 1.02 -3.39
C ILE A 10 -6.43 2.15 -4.33
N SER A 11 -7.08 3.18 -3.79
CA SER A 11 -7.49 4.35 -4.58
C SER A 11 -7.45 5.63 -3.75
N ILE A 12 -7.20 6.76 -4.40
CA ILE A 12 -7.35 8.11 -3.87
C ILE A 12 -8.63 8.72 -4.44
N ASN A 13 -9.48 9.25 -3.56
CA ASN A 13 -10.76 9.84 -3.92
C ASN A 13 -11.61 8.85 -4.74
N ASP A 14 -12.08 9.26 -5.92
CA ASP A 14 -13.01 8.51 -6.75
C ASP A 14 -12.34 7.91 -7.99
N GLU A 15 -11.01 7.84 -8.01
CA GLU A 15 -10.32 7.11 -9.07
C GLU A 15 -10.64 5.61 -9.03
N GLU A 16 -10.44 4.94 -10.17
CA GLU A 16 -10.56 3.49 -10.27
C GLU A 16 -9.49 2.81 -9.40
N PRO A 17 -9.85 1.83 -8.54
CA PRO A 17 -8.88 1.18 -7.68
C PRO A 17 -7.79 0.44 -8.46
N GLN A 18 -6.53 0.75 -8.13
CA GLN A 18 -5.39 -0.04 -8.59
C GLN A 18 -5.38 -1.35 -7.80
N ILE A 19 -5.47 -2.49 -8.51
CA ILE A 19 -5.44 -3.82 -7.90
C ILE A 19 -4.00 -4.27 -7.73
N VAL A 20 -3.65 -4.59 -6.49
CA VAL A 20 -2.34 -5.09 -6.10
C VAL A 20 -2.48 -6.53 -5.63
N ASN A 21 -1.66 -7.42 -6.19
CA ASN A 21 -1.48 -8.78 -5.69
C ASN A 21 -0.20 -8.85 -4.87
N ILE A 22 -0.29 -9.27 -3.60
CA ILE A 22 0.90 -9.33 -2.75
C ILE A 22 1.89 -10.41 -3.23
N HIS A 23 1.43 -11.40 -4.02
CA HIS A 23 2.29 -12.46 -4.54
C HIS A 23 2.95 -12.14 -5.89
N ASP A 24 2.67 -10.99 -6.51
CA ASP A 24 3.37 -10.58 -7.72
C ASP A 24 4.78 -10.11 -7.36
N ASP A 25 5.80 -10.48 -8.15
CA ASP A 25 7.21 -10.02 -8.07
C ASP A 25 7.69 -9.65 -6.65
N PHE A 26 7.99 -10.66 -5.83
CA PHE A 26 8.52 -10.46 -4.48
C PHE A 26 9.69 -11.40 -4.19
N ASN A 27 10.63 -10.91 -3.37
CA ASN A 27 11.72 -11.74 -2.83
C ASN A 27 11.22 -12.51 -1.60
N TRP A 28 10.95 -13.79 -1.77
CA TRP A 28 10.43 -14.64 -0.70
C TRP A 28 11.29 -14.60 0.57
N ASN A 29 12.61 -14.72 0.44
CA ASN A 29 13.51 -14.76 1.60
C ASN A 29 13.45 -13.46 2.42
N GLN A 30 13.33 -12.32 1.75
CA GLN A 30 13.24 -11.02 2.41
C GLN A 30 11.88 -10.84 3.09
N VAL A 31 10.78 -11.11 2.37
CA VAL A 31 9.42 -10.94 2.90
C VAL A 31 9.16 -11.77 4.16
N VAL A 32 9.65 -13.02 4.18
CA VAL A 32 9.50 -13.87 5.38
C VAL A 32 10.41 -13.43 6.52
N ALA A 33 11.59 -12.88 6.23
CA ALA A 33 12.51 -12.38 7.25
C ALA A 33 12.00 -11.08 7.89
N ASP A 34 11.46 -10.17 7.08
CA ASP A 34 10.91 -8.89 7.53
C ASP A 34 9.48 -9.03 8.11
N TYR A 35 8.86 -10.20 7.95
CA TYR A 35 7.47 -10.48 8.33
C TYR A 35 6.46 -9.53 7.67
N ALA A 36 6.85 -8.93 6.54
CA ALA A 36 6.08 -7.93 5.82
C ALA A 36 6.41 -7.98 4.33
N ASN A 37 5.39 -7.71 3.50
CA ASN A 37 5.56 -7.56 2.06
C ASN A 37 5.14 -6.13 1.67
N VAL A 38 6.10 -5.35 1.19
CA VAL A 38 5.86 -3.95 0.82
C VAL A 38 5.50 -3.88 -0.66
N LYS A 39 4.36 -3.29 -0.95
CA LYS A 39 3.87 -3.01 -2.30
C LYS A 39 3.54 -1.54 -2.43
N SER A 40 3.83 -0.98 -3.60
CA SER A 40 3.65 0.44 -3.90
C SER A 40 2.80 0.63 -5.14
N THR A 41 1.96 1.66 -5.09
CA THR A 41 1.18 2.19 -6.21
C THR A 41 1.46 3.67 -6.34
N THR A 42 1.32 4.21 -7.55
CA THR A 42 1.52 5.63 -7.82
C THR A 42 0.20 6.26 -8.22
N HIS A 43 -0.13 7.38 -7.57
CA HIS A 43 -1.37 8.12 -7.77
C HIS A 43 -1.04 9.57 -8.09
N THR A 44 -1.75 10.17 -9.03
CA THR A 44 -1.56 11.59 -9.39
C THR A 44 -2.54 12.46 -8.62
N ILE A 45 -2.01 13.46 -7.91
CA ILE A 45 -2.82 14.45 -7.18
C ILE A 45 -2.79 15.77 -7.97
N SER A 46 -3.93 16.15 -8.54
CA SER A 46 -4.03 17.34 -9.40
C SER A 46 -4.21 18.65 -8.65
N GLU A 47 -4.75 18.60 -7.43
CA GLU A 47 -5.07 19.79 -6.63
C GLU A 47 -4.63 19.59 -5.19
N PRO A 48 -4.10 20.63 -4.52
CA PRO A 48 -3.78 20.55 -3.11
C PRO A 48 -5.07 20.50 -2.27
N GLY A 49 -5.05 19.77 -1.17
CA GLY A 49 -6.17 19.72 -0.24
C GLY A 49 -6.27 18.38 0.48
N GLN A 50 -7.44 18.14 1.06
CA GLN A 50 -7.75 16.87 1.70
C GLN A 50 -8.11 15.82 0.64
N HIS A 51 -7.49 14.66 0.74
CA HIS A 51 -7.77 13.50 -0.10
C HIS A 51 -8.16 12.31 0.78
N ASN A 52 -8.98 11.41 0.23
CA ASN A 52 -9.36 10.17 0.89
C ASN A 52 -8.63 9.00 0.26
N LEU A 53 -7.77 8.33 1.02
CA LEU A 53 -7.26 7.02 0.66
C LEU A 53 -8.31 5.96 0.99
N LYS A 54 -8.67 5.14 0.00
CA LYS A 54 -9.62 4.03 0.12
C LYS A 54 -8.89 2.71 -0.12
N ILE A 55 -9.11 1.75 0.76
CA ILE A 55 -8.62 0.36 0.63
C ILE A 55 -9.80 -0.56 0.38
N TRP A 56 -9.68 -1.40 -0.63
CA TRP A 56 -10.72 -2.31 -1.10
C TRP A 56 -10.27 -3.75 -0.88
N MET A 57 -10.90 -4.44 0.06
CA MET A 57 -10.55 -5.82 0.39
C MET A 57 -11.15 -6.75 -0.67
N GLN A 58 -10.33 -7.22 -1.61
CA GLN A 58 -10.78 -8.10 -2.69
C GLN A 58 -10.74 -9.57 -2.29
N ASP A 59 -9.62 -10.01 -1.72
CA ASP A 59 -9.45 -11.38 -1.22
C ASP A 59 -9.35 -11.40 0.32
N ALA A 60 -9.96 -12.40 0.95
CA ALA A 60 -9.91 -12.57 2.40
C ALA A 60 -8.49 -12.95 2.89
N GLY A 61 -8.11 -12.47 4.07
CA GLY A 61 -6.82 -12.80 4.69
C GLY A 61 -5.68 -11.81 4.42
N VAL A 62 -5.93 -10.75 3.64
CA VAL A 62 -5.00 -9.61 3.55
C VAL A 62 -5.03 -8.82 4.86
N VAL A 63 -3.85 -8.52 5.40
CA VAL A 63 -3.66 -7.69 6.60
C VAL A 63 -2.84 -6.46 6.22
N ILE A 64 -3.38 -5.27 6.48
CA ILE A 64 -2.67 -4.01 6.29
C ILE A 64 -2.10 -3.57 7.64
N GLN A 65 -0.78 -3.52 7.74
CA GLN A 65 -0.08 -3.10 8.97
C GLN A 65 0.26 -1.61 8.96
N LYS A 66 0.72 -1.08 7.82
CA LYS A 66 1.20 0.30 7.69
C LYS A 66 0.98 0.82 6.29
N ILE A 67 0.68 2.12 6.20
CA ILE A 67 0.59 2.86 4.95
C ILE A 67 1.58 4.02 5.08
N VAL A 68 2.42 4.18 4.05
CA VAL A 68 3.32 5.33 3.90
C VAL A 68 2.94 6.02 2.60
N ILE A 69 2.65 7.31 2.67
CA ILE A 69 2.41 8.15 1.50
C ILE A 69 3.69 8.94 1.26
N GLU A 70 4.36 8.63 0.15
CA GLU A 70 5.57 9.31 -0.29
C GLU A 70 5.19 10.41 -1.29
N THR A 71 5.38 11.68 -0.93
CA THR A 71 5.19 12.83 -1.84
C THR A 71 6.50 13.39 -2.39
N ASP A 72 7.61 13.04 -1.74
CA ASP A 72 9.00 13.37 -2.05
C ASP A 72 9.88 12.21 -1.55
N ASP A 73 11.15 12.14 -1.97
CA ASP A 73 12.07 11.10 -1.50
C ASP A 73 12.22 11.11 0.03
N ILE A 74 11.82 10.01 0.67
CA ILE A 74 11.92 9.81 2.13
C ILE A 74 13.13 8.97 2.55
N GLY A 75 13.91 8.46 1.58
CA GLY A 75 15.05 7.57 1.81
C GLY A 75 14.70 6.18 2.35
N GLU A 76 15.71 5.31 2.44
CA GLU A 76 15.54 3.94 2.92
C GLU A 76 15.36 3.90 4.45
N THR A 77 14.28 3.27 4.90
CA THR A 77 14.01 3.04 6.33
C THR A 77 13.50 1.62 6.55
N TYR A 78 13.91 0.97 7.65
CA TYR A 78 13.51 -0.42 7.91
C TYR A 78 12.03 -0.55 8.32
N LEU A 79 11.56 0.35 9.20
CA LEU A 79 10.18 0.31 9.73
C LEU A 79 9.26 1.37 9.11
N GLY A 80 9.73 2.16 8.14
CA GLY A 80 9.06 3.38 7.71
C GLY A 80 9.24 4.55 8.69
N PRO A 81 8.83 5.78 8.31
CA PRO A 81 8.83 6.95 9.19
C PRO A 81 7.86 6.77 10.38
N PRO A 82 7.99 7.54 11.48
CA PRO A 82 6.98 7.55 12.54
C PRO A 82 5.60 7.94 11.99
N GLU A 83 4.54 7.59 12.73
CA GLU A 83 3.18 7.99 12.38
C GLU A 83 3.07 9.52 12.24
N SER A 84 2.43 9.98 11.17
CA SER A 84 2.23 11.40 10.92
C SER A 84 1.30 12.03 11.97
N TYR A 85 1.45 13.33 12.20
CA TYR A 85 0.54 14.06 13.07
C TYR A 85 -0.90 13.98 12.56
N ARG A 86 -1.84 13.75 13.48
CA ARG A 86 -3.26 13.83 13.19
C ARG A 86 -3.72 15.29 13.29
N ALA A 87 -4.23 15.84 12.19
CA ALA A 87 -4.95 17.11 12.24
C ALA A 87 -6.26 16.93 13.02
N GLU A 88 -6.54 17.83 13.95
CA GLU A 88 -7.81 17.91 14.70
C GLU A 88 -8.90 18.62 13.89
#